data_AF-A0AAE8LTC6-F1
#
_entry.id   AF-A0AAE8LTC6-F1
#
_cell.length_a   1.000
_cell.length_b   1.000
_cell.length_c   1.000
_cell.angle_alpha   90.00
_cell.angle_beta   90.00
_cell.angle_gamma   90.00
#
_symmetry.space_group_name_H-M   'P 1'
#
loop_
_entity.id
_entity.type
_entity.pdbx_description
1 polymer ?
#
loop_
_entity_poly.entity_id
_entity_poly.type
_entity_poly.pdbx_seq_one_letter_code
_entity_poly.pdbx_strand_id
1 'polypeptide(L)'
;MLLKPSVLEDRGISVTDQPADGDYMDIDQVELSTIDRRLIEKALATPDFKEVYAYAGPERFWTDPNRTSGASMQMLYSDDLKQAPILYLDPGLSDVVIGSVSADDPAEALHEWSIQFHARGASPVIGADLPPEFRKKNQ
;
A
#
# COMPACT_ATOMS: atom_id res chain seq x y z
N MET A 1 9.49 0.44 3.38
CA MET A 1 9.35 0.89 1.99
C MET A 1 9.73 2.37 1.95
N LEU A 2 10.61 2.82 1.05
CA LEU A 2 11.04 4.22 1.01
C LEU A 2 10.24 5.04 -0.01
N LEU A 3 9.40 5.97 0.43
CA LEU A 3 8.60 6.81 -0.48
C LEU A 3 9.44 7.84 -1.25
N LYS A 4 8.99 8.19 -2.45
CA LYS A 4 9.62 9.25 -3.28
C LYS A 4 9.63 10.57 -2.50
N PRO A 5 10.76 11.29 -2.43
CA PRO A 5 10.81 12.59 -1.76
C PRO A 5 9.74 13.58 -2.24
N SER A 6 9.48 13.63 -3.56
CA SER A 6 8.46 14.51 -4.14
C SER A 6 7.05 14.25 -3.59
N VAL A 7 6.72 13.00 -3.27
CA VAL A 7 5.41 12.65 -2.69
C VAL A 7 5.23 13.25 -1.30
N LEU A 8 6.32 13.23 -0.51
CA LEU A 8 6.35 13.79 0.84
C LEU A 8 6.31 15.31 0.80
N GLU A 9 7.13 15.91 -0.07
CA GLU A 9 7.20 17.36 -0.28
C GLU A 9 5.86 17.96 -0.71
N ASP A 10 5.18 17.37 -1.70
CA ASP A 10 3.87 17.82 -2.17
C ASP A 10 2.78 17.79 -1.09
N ARG A 11 2.98 16.99 -0.04
CA ARG A 11 2.07 16.82 1.09
C ARG A 11 2.54 17.55 2.35
N GLY A 12 3.69 18.24 2.30
CA GLY A 12 4.29 18.91 3.45
C GLY A 12 4.68 17.94 4.58
N ILE A 13 4.91 16.66 4.25
CA ILE A 13 5.28 15.61 5.21
C ILE A 13 6.79 15.59 5.34
N SER A 14 7.30 15.61 6.56
CA SER A 14 8.73 15.52 6.85
C SER A 14 9.09 14.14 7.42
N VAL A 15 10.35 13.78 7.23
CA VAL A 15 10.94 12.56 7.77
C VAL A 15 11.47 12.86 9.18
N THR A 16 11.00 12.13 10.18
CA THR A 16 11.37 12.31 11.59
C THR A 16 12.48 11.36 12.03
N ASP A 17 12.47 10.15 11.49
CA ASP A 17 13.49 9.11 11.70
C ASP A 17 13.81 8.44 10.35
N GLN A 18 14.83 7.58 10.30
CA GLN A 18 15.09 6.81 9.08
C GLN A 18 13.85 5.95 8.75
N PRO A 19 13.16 6.19 7.61
CA PRO A 19 12.00 5.40 7.24
C PRO A 19 12.42 3.96 7.09
N ALA A 20 11.50 3.04 7.40
CA ALA A 20 11.77 1.63 7.20
C ALA A 20 12.13 1.34 5.74
N ASP A 21 13.25 0.66 5.50
CA ASP A 21 13.70 0.28 4.17
C ASP A 21 13.49 -1.23 3.94
N GLY A 22 12.93 -1.57 2.77
CA GLY A 22 13.12 -2.88 2.15
C GLY A 22 12.25 -4.04 2.64
N ASP A 23 10.93 -3.91 2.51
CA ASP A 23 9.95 -4.86 3.02
C ASP A 23 8.81 -5.10 2.01
N TYR A 24 8.10 -6.22 2.15
CA TYR A 24 6.90 -6.50 1.37
C TYR A 24 5.65 -6.17 2.18
N MET A 25 4.55 -5.94 1.47
CA MET A 25 3.27 -5.63 2.08
C MET A 25 2.45 -6.91 2.21
N ASP A 26 2.23 -7.33 3.44
CA ASP A 26 1.42 -8.50 3.78
C ASP A 26 0.04 -8.01 4.20
N ILE A 27 -0.83 -7.74 3.22
CA ILE A 27 -2.17 -7.23 3.47
C ILE A 27 -3.20 -8.36 3.47
N ASP A 28 -4.06 -8.35 4.47
CA ASP A 28 -5.21 -9.24 4.55
C ASP A 28 -6.49 -8.44 4.37
N GLN A 29 -7.56 -9.09 3.90
CA GLN A 29 -8.88 -8.51 3.97
C GLN A 29 -9.30 -8.37 5.44
N VAL A 30 -9.79 -7.19 5.80
CA VAL A 30 -10.17 -6.86 7.18
C VAL A 30 -11.55 -6.23 7.25
N GLU A 31 -12.09 -6.13 8.46
CA GLU A 31 -13.33 -5.40 8.73
C GLU A 31 -13.13 -3.90 8.51
N LEU A 32 -14.11 -3.22 7.89
CA LEU A 32 -14.02 -1.77 7.65
C LEU A 32 -13.79 -0.96 8.94
N SER A 33 -14.26 -1.47 10.08
CA SER A 33 -14.09 -0.84 11.40
C SER A 33 -12.63 -0.74 11.88
N THR A 34 -11.70 -1.49 11.28
CA THR A 34 -10.27 -1.45 11.62
C THR A 34 -9.49 -0.47 10.76
N ILE A 35 -10.12 0.11 9.74
CA ILE A 35 -9.49 1.05 8.81
C ILE A 35 -9.44 2.45 9.43
N ASP A 36 -8.32 3.15 9.21
CA ASP A 36 -8.11 4.52 9.65
C ASP A 36 -9.19 5.43 9.04
N ARG A 37 -9.80 6.21 9.92
CA ARG A 37 -10.90 7.09 9.57
C ARG A 37 -10.55 8.07 8.45
N ARG A 38 -9.29 8.53 8.36
CA ARG A 38 -8.85 9.45 7.29
C ARG A 38 -8.95 8.80 5.92
N LEU A 39 -8.69 7.49 5.82
CA LEU A 39 -8.86 6.74 4.57
C LEU A 39 -10.35 6.59 4.21
N ILE A 40 -11.20 6.31 5.21
CA ILE A 40 -12.66 6.24 5.02
C ILE A 40 -13.20 7.59 4.55
N GLU A 41 -12.81 8.69 5.19
CA GLU A 41 -13.23 10.04 4.81
C GLU A 41 -12.79 10.40 3.38
N LYS A 42 -11.57 10.00 2.99
CA LYS A 42 -11.08 10.18 1.63
C LYS A 42 -11.91 9.38 0.61
N ALA A 43 -12.25 8.14 0.94
CA ALA A 43 -13.09 7.28 0.11
C ALA A 43 -14.51 7.85 -0.04
N LEU A 44 -15.13 8.28 1.05
CA LEU A 44 -16.48 8.88 1.04
C LEU A 44 -16.55 10.23 0.31
N ALA A 45 -15.41 10.91 0.13
CA ALA A 45 -15.34 12.11 -0.70
C ALA A 45 -15.43 11.79 -2.21
N THR A 46 -15.20 10.54 -2.61
CA THR A 46 -15.41 10.06 -3.98
C THR A 46 -16.86 9.63 -4.17
N PRO A 47 -17.59 10.22 -5.14
CA PRO A 47 -18.95 9.76 -5.47
C PRO A 47 -18.98 8.27 -5.79
N ASP A 48 -20.04 7.59 -5.36
CA ASP A 48 -20.32 6.17 -5.66
C ASP A 48 -19.34 5.13 -5.06
N PHE A 49 -18.44 5.55 -4.16
CA PHE A 49 -17.55 4.66 -3.43
C PHE A 49 -18.29 3.97 -2.26
N LYS A 50 -19.24 3.06 -2.55
CA LYS A 50 -20.19 2.49 -1.55
C LYS A 50 -20.04 0.99 -1.30
N GLU A 51 -19.41 0.24 -2.19
CA GLU A 51 -19.15 -1.20 -2.04
C GLU A 51 -17.65 -1.44 -2.07
N VAL A 52 -17.05 -1.54 -0.87
CA VAL A 52 -15.61 -1.45 -0.71
C VAL A 52 -15.07 -2.62 0.07
N TYR A 53 -14.05 -3.25 -0.47
CA TYR A 53 -13.26 -4.25 0.22
C TYR A 53 -12.15 -3.54 0.99
N ALA A 54 -12.07 -3.80 2.29
CA ALA A 54 -11.04 -3.25 3.14
C ALA A 54 -9.89 -4.23 3.28
N TYR A 55 -8.67 -3.74 3.09
CA TYR A 55 -7.46 -4.50 3.30
C TYR A 55 -6.52 -3.71 4.20
N ALA A 56 -5.81 -4.40 5.09
CA ALA A 56 -4.80 -3.80 5.94
C ALA A 56 -3.71 -4.79 6.27
N GLY A 57 -2.50 -4.29 6.48
CA GLY A 57 -1.37 -5.14 6.77
C GLY A 57 -0.14 -4.37 7.23
N PRO A 58 0.72 -4.99 8.05
CA PRO A 58 2.02 -4.43 8.36
C PRO A 58 2.96 -4.56 7.18
N GLU A 59 3.93 -3.67 7.15
CA GLU A 59 5.14 -3.86 6.37
C GLU A 59 6.11 -4.82 7.10
N ARG A 60 6.64 -5.82 6.38
CA ARG A 60 7.48 -6.90 6.95
C ARG A 60 8.85 -7.05 6.27
N PHE A 61 9.87 -7.30 7.09
CA PHE A 61 11.24 -7.42 6.61
C PHE A 61 11.42 -8.63 5.72
N TRP A 62 11.98 -8.43 4.52
CA TRP A 62 12.29 -9.54 3.61
C TRP A 62 13.25 -10.57 4.24
N THR A 63 14.14 -10.08 5.11
CA THR A 63 15.13 -10.91 5.81
C THR A 63 14.55 -11.66 7.01
N ASP A 64 13.42 -11.22 7.56
CA ASP A 64 12.71 -11.85 8.67
C ASP A 64 11.20 -11.53 8.57
N PRO A 65 10.39 -12.45 8.02
CA PRO A 65 8.97 -12.20 7.81
C PRO A 65 8.18 -12.07 9.11
N ASN A 66 8.73 -12.45 10.27
CA ASN A 66 8.07 -12.28 11.56
C ASN A 66 8.30 -10.88 12.15
N ARG A 67 9.25 -10.12 11.60
CA ARG A 67 9.59 -8.79 12.08
C ARG A 67 8.88 -7.74 11.22
N THR A 68 8.12 -6.86 11.88
CA THR A 68 7.47 -5.72 11.23
C THR A 68 8.35 -4.49 11.30
N SER A 69 8.30 -3.64 10.28
CA SER A 69 9.02 -2.37 10.25
C SER A 69 8.41 -1.29 11.15
N GLY A 70 7.15 -1.50 11.54
CA GLY A 70 6.31 -0.51 12.23
C GLY A 70 5.47 0.30 11.25
N ALA A 71 5.82 0.32 9.96
CA ALA A 71 4.95 0.85 8.91
C ALA A 71 3.80 -0.12 8.59
N SER A 72 2.73 0.43 8.02
CA SER A 72 1.55 -0.33 7.61
C SER A 72 0.87 0.32 6.42
N MET A 73 0.14 -0.49 5.65
CA MET A 73 -0.76 0.00 4.61
C MET A 73 -2.18 -0.42 4.89
N GLN A 74 -3.08 0.43 4.44
CA GLN A 74 -4.51 0.20 4.42
C GLN A 74 -5.04 0.59 3.05
N MET A 75 -5.99 -0.18 2.55
CA MET A 75 -6.60 0.03 1.24
C MET A 75 -8.10 -0.15 1.36
N LEU A 76 -8.84 0.72 0.70
CA LEU A 76 -10.22 0.44 0.33
C LEU A 76 -10.26 0.24 -1.18
N TYR A 77 -10.87 -0.84 -1.65
CA TYR A 77 -10.98 -1.14 -3.08
C TYR A 77 -12.46 -1.17 -3.49
N SER A 78 -12.82 -0.39 -4.50
CA SER A 78 -14.15 -0.44 -5.13
C SER A 78 -14.06 -1.18 -6.46
N ASP A 79 -14.80 -2.29 -6.58
CA ASP A 79 -14.84 -3.08 -7.82
C ASP A 79 -15.59 -2.36 -8.94
N ASP A 80 -16.64 -1.61 -8.59
CA ASP A 80 -17.42 -0.82 -9.57
C ASP A 80 -16.60 0.33 -10.16
N LEU A 81 -15.82 1.02 -9.33
CA LEU A 81 -15.05 2.19 -9.75
C LEU A 81 -13.64 1.84 -10.23
N LYS A 82 -13.20 0.59 -10.04
CA LYS A 82 -11.82 0.15 -10.31
C LYS A 82 -10.81 1.11 -9.72
N GLN A 83 -11.05 1.51 -8.48
CA GLN A 83 -10.29 2.54 -7.78
C GLN A 83 -9.95 2.11 -6.36
N ALA A 84 -8.73 2.44 -5.96
CA ALA A 84 -8.17 2.12 -4.65
C ALA A 84 -7.52 3.34 -4.01
N PRO A 85 -8.19 4.07 -3.10
CA PRO A 85 -7.52 4.88 -2.10
C PRO A 85 -6.73 3.97 -1.15
N ILE A 86 -5.47 4.34 -0.94
CA ILE A 86 -4.49 3.62 -0.13
C ILE A 86 -3.82 4.62 0.81
N LEU A 87 -3.72 4.24 2.08
CA LEU A 87 -3.04 4.96 3.13
C LEU A 87 -1.78 4.17 3.53
N TYR A 88 -0.64 4.87 3.56
CA TYR A 88 0.61 4.41 4.15
C TYR A 88 0.88 5.18 5.44
N LEU A 89 1.10 4.45 6.52
CA LEU A 89 1.45 4.98 7.84
C LEU A 89 2.82 4.45 8.21
N ASP A 90 3.74 5.34 8.56
CA ASP A 90 5.11 4.99 8.95
C ASP A 90 5.52 5.87 10.14
N PRO A 91 6.02 5.27 11.24
CA PRO A 91 6.46 6.02 12.42
C PRO A 91 7.63 6.99 12.13
N GLY A 92 8.38 6.78 11.04
CA GLY A 92 9.43 7.68 10.58
C GLY A 92 8.94 8.90 9.81
N LEU A 93 7.61 9.06 9.63
CA LEU A 93 7.00 10.21 8.97
C LEU A 93 6.20 11.06 9.95
N SER A 94 6.16 12.37 9.71
CA SER A 94 5.38 13.32 10.53
C SER A 94 3.86 13.16 10.39
N ASP A 95 3.39 12.54 9.30
CA ASP A 95 1.97 12.24 9.03
C ASP A 95 1.86 11.08 8.01
N VAL A 96 0.63 10.65 7.72
CA VAL A 96 0.31 9.59 6.75
C VAL A 96 0.34 10.07 5.31
N VAL A 97 0.63 9.16 4.40
CA VAL A 97 0.49 9.38 2.96
C VAL A 97 -0.78 8.70 2.47
N ILE A 98 -1.72 9.48 1.96
CA ILE A 98 -2.92 8.97 1.29
C ILE A 98 -2.83 9.27 -0.21
N GLY A 99 -3.02 8.25 -1.03
CA GLY A 99 -3.02 8.32 -2.50
C GLY A 99 -4.10 7.43 -3.08
N SER A 100 -4.53 7.69 -4.31
CA SER A 100 -5.53 6.87 -5.01
C SER A 100 -4.97 6.40 -6.34
N VAL A 101 -5.22 5.14 -6.68
CA VAL A 101 -4.85 4.55 -7.97
C VAL A 101 -6.07 3.90 -8.62
N SER A 102 -6.02 3.72 -9.93
CA SER A 102 -6.99 2.91 -10.68
C SER A 102 -6.38 1.54 -10.98
N ALA A 103 -7.16 0.47 -10.79
CA ALA A 103 -6.72 -0.90 -10.98
C ALA A 103 -7.91 -1.87 -11.10
N ASP A 104 -7.72 -2.94 -11.87
CA ASP A 104 -8.73 -3.96 -12.12
C ASP A 104 -8.97 -4.90 -10.92
N ASP A 105 -7.99 -4.99 -10.01
CA ASP A 105 -8.07 -5.74 -8.76
C ASP A 105 -7.20 -5.15 -7.62
N PRO A 106 -7.37 -5.63 -6.36
CA PRO A 106 -6.60 -5.17 -5.20
C PRO A 106 -5.07 -5.38 -5.29
N ALA A 107 -4.61 -6.44 -5.95
CA ALA A 107 -3.19 -6.74 -6.06
C ALA A 107 -2.52 -5.80 -7.07
N GLU A 108 -3.18 -5.53 -8.20
CA GLU A 108 -2.76 -4.53 -9.16
C GLU A 108 -2.76 -3.12 -8.53
N ALA A 109 -3.76 -2.80 -7.70
CA ALA A 109 -3.79 -1.52 -6.98
C ALA A 109 -2.53 -1.29 -6.12
N LEU A 110 -2.10 -2.30 -5.37
CA LEU A 110 -0.85 -2.20 -4.60
C LEU A 110 0.37 -2.03 -5.49
N HIS A 111 0.38 -2.70 -6.65
CA HIS A 111 1.48 -2.61 -7.61
C HIS A 111 1.60 -1.20 -8.18
N GLU A 112 0.48 -0.65 -8.65
CA GLU A 112 0.40 0.70 -9.20
C GLU A 112 0.75 1.77 -8.17
N TRP A 113 0.25 1.61 -6.94
CA TRP A 113 0.61 2.53 -5.86
C TRP A 113 2.11 2.49 -5.60
N SER A 114 2.71 1.30 -5.56
CA SER A 114 4.15 1.16 -5.37
C SER A 114 4.93 1.86 -6.49
N ILE A 115 4.52 1.72 -7.76
CA ILE A 115 5.17 2.44 -8.88
C ILE A 115 5.07 3.95 -8.70
N GLN A 116 3.90 4.45 -8.30
CA GLN A 116 3.64 5.88 -8.19
C GLN A 116 4.35 6.51 -6.99
N PHE A 117 4.38 5.84 -5.85
CA PHE A 117 4.77 6.43 -4.58
C PHE A 117 6.12 5.94 -4.03
N HIS A 118 6.63 4.77 -4.44
CA HIS A 118 7.90 4.22 -3.96
C HIS A 118 9.11 4.77 -4.73
N ALA A 119 10.21 5.08 -4.03
CA ALA A 119 11.46 5.64 -4.58
C ALA A 119 12.29 4.67 -5.44
N ARG A 120 11.69 3.56 -5.91
CA ARG A 120 12.32 2.44 -6.65
C ARG A 120 13.22 1.51 -5.82
N GLY A 121 12.73 1.04 -4.68
CA GLY A 121 13.09 -0.29 -4.16
C GLY A 121 12.22 -1.39 -4.78
N ALA A 122 12.51 -2.66 -4.52
CA ALA A 122 11.75 -3.82 -5.01
C ALA A 122 10.22 -3.61 -4.86
N SER A 123 9.44 -4.00 -5.88
CA SER A 123 7.98 -3.95 -5.81
C SER A 123 7.51 -4.88 -4.68
N PRO A 124 6.71 -4.40 -3.71
CA PRO A 124 6.30 -5.18 -2.53
C PRO A 124 5.20 -6.18 -2.86
N VAL A 125 4.60 -6.11 -4.05
CA VAL A 125 3.65 -7.11 -4.53
C VAL A 125 4.47 -8.32 -4.98
N ILE A 126 4.68 -9.24 -4.04
CA ILE A 126 5.19 -10.56 -4.40
C ILE A 126 4.23 -11.13 -5.45
N GLY A 127 4.72 -11.30 -6.68
CA GLY A 127 4.05 -12.06 -7.73
C GLY A 127 4.01 -13.56 -7.40
N ALA A 128 3.51 -13.93 -6.22
CA ALA A 128 3.44 -15.31 -5.75
C ALA A 128 2.02 -15.91 -5.73
N ASP A 129 1.08 -15.29 -6.45
CA ASP A 129 -0.07 -16.01 -7.01
C ASP A 129 0.15 -16.39 -8.49
N LEU A 130 1.41 -16.43 -8.95
CA LEU A 130 1.71 -17.14 -10.19
C LEU A 130 1.83 -18.64 -9.89
N PRO A 131 0.97 -19.50 -10.47
CA PRO A 131 1.08 -20.94 -10.29
C PRO A 131 2.49 -21.44 -10.70
N PRO A 132 3.00 -22.52 -10.07
CA PRO A 132 4.40 -22.97 -10.18
C PRO A 132 4.89 -23.23 -11.62
N GLU A 133 3.97 -23.34 -12.56
CA GLU A 133 4.22 -23.63 -13.97
C GLU A 133 4.81 -22.46 -14.78
N PHE A 134 4.80 -21.23 -14.28
CA PHE A 134 5.44 -20.08 -14.95
C PHE A 134 6.90 -19.82 -14.53
N ARG A 135 7.45 -20.57 -13.55
CA ARG A 135 8.88 -20.53 -13.20
C ARG A 135 9.75 -21.35 -14.16
N LYS A 136 9.59 -21.20 -15.49
CA LYS A 136 10.55 -21.73 -16.47
C LYS A 136 10.63 -20.87 -17.73
N LYS A 137 11.71 -20.09 -17.84
CA LYS A 137 12.82 -20.27 -18.79
C LYS A 137 13.64 -18.99 -18.89
N ASN A 138 14.74 -18.95 -18.14
CA ASN A 138 15.95 -18.26 -18.60
C ASN A 138 17.06 -19.34 -18.63
N GLN A 139 17.30 -19.88 -19.82
CA GLN A 139 18.64 -20.27 -20.23
C GLN A 139 19.23 -19.08 -20.99
#